data_AF-A0A836TY84-F1
#
_entry.id   AF-A0A836TY84-F1
#
_cell.length_a   1.000
_cell.length_b   1.000
_cell.length_c   1.000
_cell.angle_alpha   90.00
_cell.angle_beta   90.00
_cell.angle_gamma   90.00
#
_symmetry.space_group_name_H-M   'P 1'
#
loop_
_entity.id
_entity.type
_entity.pdbx_description
1 polymer ?
#
loop_
_entity_poly.entity_id
_entity_poly.type
_entity_poly.pdbx_seq_one_letter_code
_entity_poly.pdbx_strand_id
1 'polypeptide(L)'
;MVNGNIKIQWPVFYIDSLTGQESVAARLAKESNVPYLTRDIFLDHKQNRAYIRKQFMELVKHAKRHGSALGIGHPHVSTIEMLQDVNKYGVKFIGIKTLLKNRATGKANAQGTRTASAGM
;
A
#
# COMPACT_ATOMS: atom_id res chain seq x y z
N MET A 1 -5.99 28.02 -26.87
CA MET A 1 -4.97 27.68 -25.86
C MET A 1 -5.59 27.88 -24.47
N VAL A 2 -6.14 26.83 -23.87
CA VAL A 2 -6.68 26.92 -22.50
C VAL A 2 -5.50 26.75 -21.53
N ASN A 3 -5.00 27.86 -21.00
CA ASN A 3 -3.98 27.85 -19.94
C ASN A 3 -4.66 27.54 -18.60
N GLY A 4 -5.03 26.28 -18.41
CA GLY A 4 -5.61 25.80 -17.16
C GLY A 4 -4.53 25.56 -16.12
N ASN A 5 -4.24 26.57 -15.28
CA ASN A 5 -3.58 26.35 -14.00
C ASN A 5 -4.54 25.56 -13.10
N ILE A 6 -4.53 24.23 -13.20
CA ILE A 6 -5.23 23.35 -12.27
C ILE A 6 -4.47 23.42 -10.93
N LYS A 7 -4.83 24.37 -10.09
CA LYS A 7 -4.47 24.31 -8.66
C LYS A 7 -5.43 23.32 -8.00
N ILE A 8 -4.98 22.07 -7.88
CA ILE A 8 -5.69 21.06 -7.08
C ILE A 8 -5.60 21.50 -5.61
N GLN A 9 -6.67 22.10 -5.09
CA GLN A 9 -6.84 22.50 -3.68
C GLN A 9 -7.50 21.39 -2.83
N TRP A 10 -7.23 20.13 -3.16
CA TRP A 10 -7.50 19.01 -2.28
C TRP A 10 -6.17 18.33 -1.97
N PRO A 11 -5.89 17.92 -0.71
CA PRO A 11 -4.72 17.13 -0.41
C PRO A 11 -4.87 15.77 -1.09
N VAL A 12 -4.37 15.68 -2.33
CA VAL A 12 -4.32 14.45 -3.11
C VAL A 12 -3.15 13.61 -2.62
N PHE A 13 -3.39 12.31 -2.51
CA PHE A 13 -2.36 11.32 -2.31
C PHE A 13 -2.53 10.24 -3.37
N TYR A 14 -1.44 9.62 -3.76
CA TYR A 14 -1.44 8.58 -4.79
C TYR A 14 -1.27 7.20 -4.15
N ILE A 15 -2.10 6.23 -4.55
CA ILE A 15 -1.91 4.82 -4.21
C ILE A 15 -1.52 4.09 -5.47
N ASP A 16 -0.32 3.55 -5.47
CA ASP A 16 0.22 2.76 -6.57
C ASP A 16 -0.09 1.27 -6.36
N SER A 17 -0.89 0.71 -7.27
CA SER A 17 -1.24 -0.71 -7.28
C SER A 17 -0.13 -1.62 -7.81
N LEU A 18 0.95 -1.07 -8.37
CA LEU A 18 2.08 -1.80 -8.97
C LEU A 18 1.62 -2.84 -10.00
N THR A 19 0.92 -2.40 -11.04
CA THR A 19 0.51 -3.26 -12.17
C THR A 19 1.62 -3.51 -13.19
N GLY A 20 2.75 -2.80 -13.08
CA GLY A 20 4.00 -3.04 -13.81
C GLY A 20 5.20 -3.05 -12.85
N GLN A 21 6.28 -3.76 -13.22
CA GLN A 21 7.47 -3.93 -12.36
C GLN A 21 8.23 -2.61 -12.14
N GLU A 22 8.15 -1.67 -13.07
CA GLU A 22 8.75 -0.34 -12.98
C GLU A 22 7.65 0.72 -12.93
N SER A 23 7.05 0.91 -11.75
CA SER A 23 6.06 1.97 -11.63
C SER A 23 6.71 3.35 -11.69
N VAL A 24 6.58 3.98 -12.86
CA VAL A 24 6.93 5.39 -13.09
C VAL A 24 6.13 6.31 -12.16
N ALA A 25 4.96 5.87 -11.69
CA ALA A 25 4.06 6.69 -10.88
C ALA A 25 4.63 6.99 -9.48
N ALA A 26 5.29 6.04 -8.83
CA ALA A 26 5.96 6.28 -7.55
C ALA A 26 7.12 7.30 -7.69
N ARG A 27 7.88 7.20 -8.78
CA ARG A 27 8.97 8.14 -9.10
C ARG A 27 8.42 9.55 -9.34
N LEU A 28 7.42 9.68 -10.22
CA LEU A 28 6.80 10.98 -10.54
C LEU A 28 6.12 11.61 -9.32
N ALA A 29 5.46 10.81 -8.47
CA ALA A 29 4.87 11.31 -7.24
C ALA A 29 5.93 11.90 -6.30
N LYS A 30 7.08 11.23 -6.18
CA LYS A 30 8.23 11.74 -5.42
C LYS A 30 8.77 13.04 -6.02
N GLU A 31 8.98 13.09 -7.33
CA GLU A 31 9.49 14.29 -8.04
C GLU A 31 8.52 15.48 -7.95
N SER A 32 7.22 15.20 -7.94
CA SER A 32 6.16 16.21 -7.86
C SER A 32 5.76 16.58 -6.42
N ASN A 33 6.48 16.05 -5.41
CA ASN A 33 6.19 16.23 -3.99
C ASN A 33 4.74 15.86 -3.59
N VAL A 34 4.18 14.83 -4.24
CA VAL A 34 2.85 14.29 -3.95
C VAL A 34 3.00 13.11 -2.98
N PRO A 35 2.33 13.13 -1.82
CA PRO A 35 2.34 11.99 -0.91
C PRO A 35 1.84 10.71 -1.59
N TYR A 36 2.58 9.61 -1.45
CA TYR A 36 2.23 8.35 -2.10
C TYR A 36 2.41 7.12 -1.19
N LEU A 37 1.66 6.07 -1.51
CA LEU A 37 1.83 4.72 -0.96
C LEU A 37 1.91 3.72 -2.10
N THR A 38 2.77 2.72 -1.97
CA THR A 38 2.77 1.53 -2.82
C THR A 38 2.09 0.38 -2.08
N ARG A 39 1.36 -0.48 -2.80
CA ARG A 39 0.81 -1.71 -2.19
C ARG A 39 1.93 -2.62 -1.70
N ASP A 40 1.66 -3.35 -0.63
CA ASP A 40 2.50 -4.47 -0.21
C ASP A 40 1.97 -5.78 -0.81
N ILE A 41 0.66 -6.01 -0.75
CA ILE A 41 0.02 -7.28 -1.17
C ILE A 41 -1.20 -7.00 -2.06
N PHE A 42 -1.34 -7.74 -3.16
CA PHE A 42 -2.56 -7.80 -3.96
C PHE A 42 -3.33 -9.04 -3.54
N LEU A 43 -4.50 -8.83 -2.94
CA LEU A 43 -5.28 -9.87 -2.26
C LEU A 43 -5.93 -10.86 -3.23
N ASP A 44 -6.46 -10.40 -4.36
CA ASP A 44 -7.42 -11.17 -5.15
C ASP A 44 -7.26 -11.08 -6.67
N HIS A 45 -6.05 -10.81 -7.16
CA HIS A 45 -5.75 -10.90 -8.59
C HIS A 45 -5.99 -12.31 -9.17
N LYS A 46 -6.19 -13.33 -8.31
CA LYS A 46 -6.80 -14.60 -8.66
C LYS A 46 -8.07 -14.77 -7.81
N GLN A 47 -9.21 -14.97 -8.45
CA GLN A 47 -10.50 -15.20 -7.78
C GLN A 47 -10.60 -16.64 -7.24
N ASN A 48 -9.73 -16.99 -6.31
CA ASN A 48 -9.70 -18.29 -5.65
C ASN A 48 -9.62 -18.09 -4.13
N ARG A 49 -10.53 -18.72 -3.38
CA ARG A 49 -10.63 -18.50 -1.92
C ARG A 49 -9.35 -18.87 -1.17
N ALA A 50 -8.71 -19.99 -1.52
CA ALA A 50 -7.47 -20.41 -0.89
C ALA A 50 -6.33 -19.43 -1.19
N TYR A 51 -6.29 -18.91 -2.43
CA TYR A 51 -5.36 -17.87 -2.84
C TYR A 51 -5.54 -16.59 -2.02
N ILE A 52 -6.77 -16.07 -1.95
CA ILE A 52 -7.12 -14.85 -1.22
C ILE A 52 -6.79 -15.00 0.26
N ARG A 53 -7.12 -16.14 0.87
CA ARG A 53 -6.76 -16.43 2.27
C ARG A 53 -5.26 -16.39 2.48
N LYS A 54 -4.46 -17.00 1.58
CA LYS A 54 -2.99 -16.98 1.66
C LYS A 54 -2.46 -15.55 1.58
N GLN A 55 -2.93 -14.75 0.63
CA GLN A 55 -2.50 -13.36 0.47
C GLN A 55 -2.89 -12.50 1.68
N PHE A 56 -4.09 -12.70 2.23
CA PHE A 56 -4.50 -12.02 3.45
C PHE A 56 -3.59 -12.36 4.64
N MET A 57 -3.22 -13.64 4.82
CA MET A 57 -2.29 -14.03 5.89
C MET A 57 -0.89 -13.42 5.70
N GLU A 58 -0.40 -13.31 4.46
CA GLU A 58 0.84 -12.59 4.16
C GLU A 58 0.73 -11.10 4.46
N LEU A 59 -0.41 -10.47 4.18
CA LEU A 59 -0.66 -9.07 4.56
C LEU A 59 -0.62 -8.88 6.08
N VAL A 60 -1.27 -9.76 6.85
CA VAL A 60 -1.22 -9.76 8.32
C VAL A 60 0.23 -9.90 8.81
N LYS A 61 0.99 -10.84 8.24
CA LYS A 61 2.40 -11.05 8.58
C LYS A 61 3.23 -9.80 8.27
N HIS A 62 2.98 -9.15 7.14
CA HIS A 62 3.61 -7.89 6.76
C HIS A 62 3.29 -6.78 7.77
N ALA A 63 2.02 -6.61 8.14
CA ALA A 63 1.60 -5.61 9.12
C ALA A 63 2.26 -5.83 10.49
N LYS A 64 2.38 -7.08 10.94
CA LYS A 64 3.03 -7.41 12.22
C LYS A 64 4.54 -7.12 12.20
N ARG A 65 5.22 -7.42 11.10
CA ARG A 65 6.67 -7.16 10.98
C ARG A 65 7.00 -5.69 10.84
N HIS A 66 6.22 -4.95 10.06
CA HIS A 66 6.54 -3.57 9.66
C HIS A 66 5.69 -2.52 10.37
N GLY A 67 4.87 -2.92 11.36
CA GLY A 67 3.92 -2.07 12.08
C GLY A 67 2.65 -1.71 11.30
N SER A 68 2.69 -1.76 9.96
CA SER A 68 1.53 -1.55 9.09
C SER A 68 1.75 -2.20 7.72
N ALA A 69 0.66 -2.43 6.99
CA ALA A 69 0.73 -2.88 5.61
C ALA A 69 -0.48 -2.36 4.79
N LEU A 70 -0.30 -2.24 3.47
CA LEU A 70 -1.31 -1.86 2.48
C LEU A 70 -1.64 -3.05 1.58
N GLY A 71 -2.85 -3.60 1.76
CA GLY A 71 -3.44 -4.54 0.82
C GLY A 71 -4.35 -3.82 -0.17
N ILE A 72 -4.36 -4.26 -1.42
CA ILE A 72 -5.40 -3.88 -2.40
C ILE A 72 -6.15 -5.11 -2.89
N GLY A 73 -7.40 -4.94 -3.24
CA GLY A 73 -8.25 -5.98 -3.81
C GLY A 73 -9.53 -5.38 -4.38
N HIS A 74 -10.36 -6.24 -4.95
CA HIS A 74 -11.66 -5.95 -5.51
C HIS A 74 -12.76 -6.33 -4.50
N PRO A 75 -13.99 -5.77 -4.63
CA PRO A 75 -15.10 -6.05 -3.72
C PRO A 75 -15.76 -7.41 -4.01
N HIS A 76 -14.97 -8.47 -4.15
CA HIS A 76 -15.49 -9.84 -4.26
C HIS A 76 -15.95 -10.36 -2.89
N VAL A 77 -17.00 -11.18 -2.88
CA VAL A 77 -17.54 -11.80 -1.66
C VAL A 77 -16.42 -12.49 -0.85
N SER A 78 -15.59 -13.30 -1.52
CA SER A 78 -14.47 -14.00 -0.88
C SER A 78 -13.40 -13.07 -0.30
N THR A 79 -13.22 -11.88 -0.88
CA THR A 79 -12.29 -10.87 -0.36
C THR A 79 -12.88 -10.20 0.88
N ILE A 80 -14.17 -9.82 0.81
CA ILE A 80 -14.89 -9.17 1.91
C ILE A 80 -14.98 -10.11 3.12
N GLU A 81 -15.27 -11.40 2.93
CA GLU A 81 -15.33 -12.41 4.00
C GLU A 81 -14.04 -12.45 4.85
N MET A 82 -12.87 -12.31 4.21
CA MET A 82 -11.58 -12.27 4.93
C MET A 82 -11.38 -10.97 5.73
N LEU A 83 -12.05 -9.89 5.36
CA LEU A 83 -11.91 -8.56 5.92
C LEU A 83 -12.96 -8.22 7.00
N GLN A 84 -14.01 -9.02 7.14
CA GLN A 84 -15.12 -8.75 8.07
C GLN A 84 -14.67 -8.65 9.54
N ASP A 85 -13.73 -9.50 9.96
CA ASP A 85 -13.16 -9.45 11.30
C ASP A 85 -11.66 -9.69 11.24
N VAL A 86 -10.92 -8.60 11.05
CA VAL A 86 -9.46 -8.63 11.03
C VAL A 86 -8.84 -8.68 12.43
N ASN A 87 -9.61 -8.31 13.47
CA ASN A 87 -9.14 -8.23 14.85
C ASN A 87 -8.73 -9.60 15.39
N LYS A 88 -9.41 -10.68 14.98
CA LYS A 88 -9.04 -12.07 15.32
C LYS A 88 -7.63 -12.46 14.85
N TYR A 89 -7.02 -11.72 13.93
CA TYR A 89 -5.65 -11.94 13.47
C TYR A 89 -4.63 -11.05 14.19
N GLY A 90 -5.05 -10.25 15.18
CA GLY A 90 -4.21 -9.32 15.91
C GLY A 90 -3.78 -8.10 15.10
N VAL A 91 -4.63 -7.65 14.16
CA VAL A 91 -4.43 -6.44 13.35
C VAL A 91 -5.74 -5.64 13.31
N LYS A 92 -5.66 -4.36 12.95
CA LYS A 92 -6.82 -3.48 12.81
C LYS A 92 -6.73 -2.62 11.56
N PHE A 93 -7.87 -2.21 11.02
CA PHE A 93 -7.89 -1.22 9.96
C PHE A 93 -7.46 0.15 10.47
N ILE A 94 -6.74 0.87 9.62
CA ILE A 94 -6.39 2.28 9.82
C ILE A 94 -6.71 3.06 8.55
N GLY A 95 -7.00 4.35 8.67
CA GLY A 95 -7.20 5.21 7.51
C GLY A 95 -5.92 5.45 6.74
N ILE A 96 -6.04 5.68 5.43
CA ILE A 96 -4.89 5.93 4.53
C ILE A 96 -4.04 7.12 4.99
N LYS A 97 -4.66 8.18 5.53
CA LYS A 97 -3.93 9.33 6.10
C LYS A 97 -3.01 8.93 7.26
N THR A 98 -3.46 8.00 8.11
CA THR A 98 -2.64 7.46 9.21
C THR A 98 -1.48 6.63 8.66
N LEU A 99 -1.75 5.80 7.65
CA LEU A 99 -0.71 5.00 7.01
C LEU A 99 0.36 5.85 6.33
N LEU A 100 -0.04 6.91 5.62
CA LEU A 100 0.87 7.92 5.05
C LEU A 100 1.79 8.53 6.12
N LYS A 101 1.21 8.97 7.25
CA LYS A 101 2.01 9.50 8.37
C LYS A 101 2.96 8.46 8.95
N ASN A 102 2.52 7.22 9.12
CA ASN A 102 3.36 6.14 9.66
C ASN A 102 4.57 5.85 8.76
N ARG A 103 4.37 5.83 7.43
CA ARG A 103 5.46 5.60 6.46
C ARG A 103 6.37 6.81 6.30
N ALA A 104 5.86 8.04 6.39
CA ALA A 104 6.66 9.26 6.33
C ALA A 104 7.53 9.48 7.56
N THR A 105 7.06 9.07 8.75
CA THR A 105 7.76 9.32 10.04
C THR A 105 8.73 8.21 10.45
N GLY A 106 8.92 7.18 9.63
CA GLY A 106 9.89 6.13 9.93
C GLY A 106 9.54 5.29 11.15
N LYS A 107 8.26 5.19 11.56
CA LYS A 107 7.81 4.14 12.51
C LYS A 107 7.81 2.74 11.86
N ALA A 108 8.83 2.47 11.06
CA ALA A 108 9.22 1.20 10.50
C ALA A 108 10.54 0.81 11.20
N ASN A 109 10.45 0.32 12.45
CA ASN A 109 11.58 -0.34 13.10
C ASN A 109 11.26 -1.81 13.30
N ALA A 110 11.71 -2.64 12.35
CA ALA A 110 12.44 -3.89 12.59
C ALA A 110 12.91 -4.48 11.25
N GLN A 111 14.23 -4.43 11.05
CA GLN A 111 15.11 -5.14 10.11
C GLN A 111 14.61 -5.52 8.70
N GLY A 112 15.20 -4.87 7.68
CA GLY A 112 15.15 -5.28 6.29
C GLY A 112 15.97 -4.35 5.40
N THR A 113 17.29 -4.34 5.60
CA THR A 113 18.27 -3.67 4.73
C THR A 113 18.06 -4.04 3.26
N ARG A 114 17.82 -3.03 2.41
CA ARG A 114 18.36 -3.00 1.05
C ARG A 114 18.99 -1.64 0.83
N THR A 115 20.27 -1.59 1.19
CA THR A 115 21.26 -0.66 0.65
C THR A 115 21.07 -0.54 -0.85
N ALA A 116 20.79 0.67 -1.32
CA ALA A 116 21.19 1.07 -2.64
C ALA A 116 22.72 0.97 -2.68
N SER A 117 23.25 0.01 -3.42
CA SER A 117 24.65 0.04 -3.83
C SER A 117 24.79 1.23 -4.79
N ALA A 118 25.31 2.33 -4.26
CA ALA A 118 26.13 3.22 -5.06
C ALA A 118 27.34 2.39 -5.54
N GLY A 119 27.47 2.26 -6.85
CA GLY A 119 28.59 1.64 -7.52
C GLY A 119 28.83 2.42 -8.80
N MET A 120 30.07 2.86 -8.95
CA MET A 120 30.68 3.69 -9.99
C MET A 120 30.28 3.34 -11.43
#